data_AF-A0A8B6HQU5-F1
#
_entry.id   AF-A0A8B6HQU5-F1
#
_cell.length_a   1.000
_cell.length_b   1.000
_cell.length_c   1.000
_cell.angle_alpha   90.00
_cell.angle_beta   90.00
_cell.angle_gamma   90.00
#
_symmetry.space_group_name_H-M   'P 1'
#
loop_
_entity.id
_entity.type
_entity.pdbx_description
1 polymer ?
#
loop_
_entity_poly.entity_id
_entity_poly.type
_entity_poly.pdbx_seq_one_letter_code
_entity_poly.pdbx_strand_id
1 'polypeptide(L)'
;MVMHVELQATCSSLGYIEGNKYVKEPDCLEAIKDLIRFLKREDDSFEIRRELGNAQIVQNDLLHIIKWYSHDEKLFDAVIRLLVNLTQPAILCFNNTVPTEKTIRNIYIEIESILQSYKEAFVDEELFNALTQKLGDLLKLDWEHRQEEDRLLIERILILIRNVLHVPPNEDREQRTDDDATVHDQVIWAIHCTGLEDLLLYIASSEDERNFSMHILEIVSLMFREQVN
;
A
#
# COMPACT_ATOMS: atom_id res chain seq x y z
N MET A 1 1.38 -21.29 17.34
CA MET A 1 0.00 -21.71 17.70
C MET A 1 -0.79 -20.60 18.41
N VAL A 2 -0.34 -20.06 19.56
CA VAL A 2 -1.06 -18.95 20.24
C VAL A 2 -1.10 -17.68 19.38
N MET A 3 0.04 -17.27 18.82
CA MET A 3 0.14 -16.10 17.93
C MET A 3 -0.73 -16.20 16.66
N HIS A 4 -0.89 -17.40 16.10
CA HIS A 4 -1.71 -17.63 14.90
C HIS A 4 -3.21 -17.44 15.18
N VAL A 5 -3.68 -17.97 16.32
CA VAL A 5 -5.08 -17.80 16.74
C VAL A 5 -5.36 -16.33 17.07
N GLU A 6 -4.43 -15.64 17.72
CA GLU A 6 -4.52 -14.21 17.99
C GLU A 6 -4.58 -13.40 16.68
N LEU A 7 -3.70 -13.68 15.71
CA LEU A 7 -3.69 -12.98 14.42
C LEU A 7 -5.02 -13.16 13.67
N GLN A 8 -5.54 -14.38 13.59
CA GLN A 8 -6.82 -14.68 12.94
C GLN A 8 -8.00 -13.99 13.63
N ALA A 9 -8.02 -13.98 14.96
CA ALA A 9 -9.04 -13.27 15.73
C ALA A 9 -8.99 -11.76 15.47
N THR A 10 -7.78 -11.16 15.42
CA THR A 10 -7.58 -9.75 15.09
C THR A 10 -8.02 -9.41 13.66
N CYS A 11 -7.76 -10.30 12.69
CA CYS A 11 -8.24 -10.11 11.32
C CYS A 11 -9.78 -10.14 11.26
N SER A 12 -10.40 -11.07 11.97
CA SER A 12 -11.86 -11.21 12.02
C SER A 12 -12.56 -10.03 12.71
N SER A 13 -11.83 -9.25 13.52
CA SER A 13 -12.34 -8.05 14.19
C SER A 13 -12.15 -6.77 13.37
N LEU A 14 -11.79 -6.85 12.08
CA LEU A 14 -11.69 -5.68 11.21
C LEU A 14 -13.05 -5.22 10.69
N GLY A 15 -13.84 -6.17 10.16
CA GLY A 15 -15.12 -5.88 9.54
C GLY A 15 -15.53 -6.97 8.55
N TYR A 16 -16.53 -6.66 7.75
CA TYR A 16 -17.04 -7.55 6.71
C TYR A 16 -17.77 -6.75 5.63
N ILE A 17 -17.93 -7.36 4.45
CA ILE A 17 -18.78 -6.82 3.39
C ILE A 17 -20.23 -7.29 3.61
N GLU A 18 -21.15 -6.34 3.73
CA GLU A 18 -22.59 -6.55 3.72
C GLU A 18 -23.19 -5.90 2.48
N GLY A 19 -23.53 -6.73 1.49
CA GLY A 19 -24.01 -6.25 0.18
C GLY A 19 -22.89 -5.52 -0.58
N ASN A 20 -23.02 -4.19 -0.71
CA ASN A 20 -22.06 -3.34 -1.42
C ASN A 20 -21.39 -2.32 -0.50
N LYS A 21 -21.32 -2.62 0.81
CA LYS A 21 -20.71 -1.78 1.84
C LYS A 21 -19.92 -2.63 2.82
N TYR A 22 -18.90 -2.04 3.42
CA TYR A 22 -17.96 -2.67 4.35
C TYR A 22 -18.35 -2.07 5.67
N VAL A 23 -18.66 -2.96 6.59
CA VAL A 23 -19.10 -2.63 7.93
C VAL A 23 -17.91 -2.93 8.82
N LYS A 24 -17.24 -1.86 9.31
CA LYS A 24 -16.17 -2.03 10.29
C LYS A 24 -16.74 -2.47 11.64
N GLU A 25 -16.03 -3.36 12.32
CA GLU A 25 -16.33 -3.69 13.71
C GLU A 25 -15.98 -2.52 14.65
N PRO A 26 -16.59 -2.43 15.86
CA PRO A 26 -16.31 -1.34 16.81
C PRO A 26 -14.83 -1.17 17.16
N ASP A 27 -14.10 -2.28 17.27
CA ASP A 27 -12.69 -2.32 17.68
C ASP A 27 -11.71 -2.32 16.49
N CYS A 28 -12.18 -2.03 15.27
CA CYS A 28 -11.39 -2.05 14.03
C CYS A 28 -10.07 -1.26 14.15
N LEU A 29 -10.08 -0.06 14.76
CA LEU A 29 -8.86 0.73 14.95
C LEU A 29 -7.83 0.03 15.84
N GLU A 30 -8.26 -0.61 16.92
CA GLU A 30 -7.33 -1.34 17.81
C GLU A 30 -6.82 -2.60 17.12
N ALA A 31 -7.66 -3.29 16.35
CA ALA A 31 -7.25 -4.42 15.53
C ALA A 31 -6.16 -4.03 14.52
N ILE A 32 -6.32 -2.92 13.78
CA ILE A 32 -5.28 -2.41 12.88
C ILE A 32 -3.97 -2.11 13.63
N LYS A 33 -4.04 -1.50 14.82
CA LYS A 33 -2.85 -1.25 15.64
C LYS A 33 -2.19 -2.55 16.11
N ASP A 34 -2.96 -3.58 16.43
CA ASP A 34 -2.46 -4.89 16.81
C ASP A 34 -1.77 -5.60 15.63
N LEU A 35 -2.32 -5.53 14.42
CA LEU A 35 -1.65 -6.02 13.20
C LEU A 35 -0.30 -5.36 12.99
N ILE A 36 -0.21 -4.03 13.19
CA ILE A 36 1.08 -3.31 13.14
C ILE A 36 2.04 -3.80 14.24
N ARG A 37 1.54 -4.08 15.45
CA ARG A 37 2.37 -4.61 16.56
C ARG A 37 2.87 -6.03 16.26
N PHE A 38 2.06 -6.86 15.61
CA PHE A 38 2.45 -8.19 15.16
C PHE A 38 3.57 -8.11 14.13
N LEU A 39 3.42 -7.31 13.07
CA LEU A 39 4.46 -7.12 12.05
C LEU A 39 5.79 -6.58 12.61
N LYS A 40 5.74 -5.77 13.67
CA LYS A 40 6.96 -5.28 14.36
C LYS A 40 7.73 -6.38 15.11
N ARG A 41 7.09 -7.51 15.42
CA ARG A 41 7.66 -8.65 16.14
C ARG A 41 7.92 -9.84 15.22
N GLU A 42 7.70 -9.66 13.92
CA GLU A 42 7.95 -10.67 12.89
C GLU A 42 9.42 -11.09 12.92
N ASP A 43 9.66 -12.40 12.82
CA ASP A 43 10.99 -12.99 12.71
C ASP A 43 11.37 -13.25 11.24
N ASP A 44 12.53 -13.85 11.02
CA ASP A 44 13.06 -14.14 9.67
C ASP A 44 12.20 -15.16 8.88
N SER A 45 11.17 -15.76 9.49
CA SER A 45 10.22 -16.63 8.78
C SER A 45 9.16 -15.83 8.03
N PHE A 46 8.98 -14.54 8.34
CA PHE A 46 7.97 -13.67 7.76
C PHE A 46 6.55 -14.27 7.79
N GLU A 47 6.22 -15.06 8.82
CA GLU A 47 4.94 -15.78 8.91
C GLU A 47 3.75 -14.81 8.96
N ILE A 48 3.87 -13.70 9.70
CA ILE A 48 2.76 -12.77 9.94
C ILE A 48 2.31 -12.11 8.64
N ARG A 49 3.23 -11.53 7.85
CA ARG A 49 2.87 -10.89 6.58
C ARG A 49 2.33 -11.90 5.57
N ARG A 50 2.84 -13.14 5.59
CA ARG A 50 2.39 -14.20 4.69
C ARG A 50 0.98 -14.65 5.02
N GLU A 51 0.67 -14.80 6.30
CA GLU A 51 -0.69 -15.10 6.76
C GLU A 51 -1.67 -13.99 6.39
N LEU A 52 -1.30 -12.72 6.60
CA LEU A 52 -2.13 -11.58 6.20
C LEU A 52 -2.37 -11.52 4.69
N GLY A 53 -1.33 -11.84 3.89
CA GLY A 53 -1.45 -11.90 2.43
C GLY A 53 -2.31 -13.06 1.95
N ASN A 54 -2.12 -14.25 2.53
CA ASN A 54 -2.92 -15.44 2.21
C ASN A 54 -4.39 -15.28 2.64
N ALA A 55 -4.66 -14.52 3.69
CA ALA A 55 -6.02 -14.13 4.10
C ALA A 55 -6.59 -12.95 3.30
N GLN A 56 -5.80 -12.36 2.38
CA GLN A 56 -6.19 -11.22 1.55
C GLN A 56 -6.72 -10.01 2.34
N ILE A 57 -6.12 -9.73 3.50
CA ILE A 57 -6.56 -8.65 4.41
C ILE A 57 -6.44 -7.27 3.75
N VAL A 58 -5.44 -7.08 2.90
CA VAL A 58 -5.32 -5.82 2.13
C VAL A 58 -6.56 -5.64 1.26
N GLN A 59 -6.89 -6.64 0.45
CA GLN A 59 -7.95 -6.58 -0.54
C GLN A 59 -9.35 -6.53 0.10
N ASN A 60 -9.60 -7.38 1.08
CA ASN A 60 -10.94 -7.59 1.64
C ASN A 60 -11.31 -6.60 2.76
N ASP A 61 -10.32 -5.93 3.36
CA ASP A 61 -10.55 -5.03 4.50
C ASP A 61 -9.88 -3.68 4.29
N LEU A 62 -8.54 -3.64 4.20
CA LEU A 62 -7.79 -2.37 4.31
C LEU A 62 -8.14 -1.38 3.20
N LEU A 63 -8.24 -1.84 1.94
CA LEU A 63 -8.61 -0.98 0.82
C LEU A 63 -10.05 -0.47 0.95
N HIS A 64 -10.98 -1.29 1.43
CA HIS A 64 -12.35 -0.85 1.71
C HIS A 64 -12.41 0.18 2.83
N ILE A 65 -11.60 0.02 3.88
CA ILE A 65 -11.53 0.99 4.98
C ILE A 65 -11.03 2.34 4.47
N ILE A 66 -9.99 2.37 3.64
CA ILE A 66 -9.48 3.61 3.01
C ILE A 66 -10.58 4.30 2.18
N LYS A 67 -11.32 3.54 1.37
CA LYS A 67 -12.36 4.09 0.50
C LYS A 67 -13.56 4.64 1.28
N TRP A 68 -14.04 3.92 2.30
CA TRP A 68 -15.36 4.19 2.90
C TRP A 68 -15.29 4.87 4.27
N TYR A 69 -14.13 4.88 4.91
CA TYR A 69 -13.90 5.51 6.22
C TYR A 69 -12.79 6.56 6.18
N SER A 70 -12.55 7.19 5.02
CA SER A 70 -11.53 8.25 4.86
C SER A 70 -11.71 9.47 5.77
N HIS A 71 -12.93 9.70 6.26
CA HIS A 71 -13.26 10.76 7.22
C HIS A 71 -12.81 10.43 8.66
N ASP A 72 -12.53 9.17 8.98
CA ASP A 72 -12.01 8.75 10.28
C ASP A 72 -10.48 8.86 10.26
N GLU A 73 -9.99 10.07 10.57
CA GLU A 73 -8.57 10.46 10.52
C GLU A 73 -7.62 9.45 11.19
N LYS A 74 -7.99 8.95 12.37
CA LYS A 74 -7.16 8.03 13.15
C LYS A 74 -7.12 6.65 12.52
N LEU A 75 -8.25 6.18 12.01
CA LEU A 75 -8.32 4.90 11.30
C LEU A 75 -7.58 4.97 9.98
N PHE A 76 -7.76 6.05 9.22
CA PHE A 76 -7.06 6.26 7.96
C PHE A 76 -5.54 6.24 8.13
N ASP A 77 -4.98 7.03 9.08
CA ASP A 77 -3.53 7.00 9.35
C ASP A 77 -3.05 5.61 9.75
N ALA A 78 -3.79 4.91 10.62
CA ALA A 78 -3.42 3.58 11.06
C ALA A 78 -3.41 2.57 9.89
N VAL A 79 -4.41 2.62 9.01
CA VAL A 79 -4.48 1.75 7.83
C VAL A 79 -3.38 2.08 6.82
N ILE A 80 -3.11 3.35 6.55
CA ILE A 80 -2.00 3.77 5.68
C ILE A 80 -0.65 3.24 6.23
N ARG A 81 -0.43 3.33 7.54
CA ARG A 81 0.79 2.79 8.18
C ARG A 81 0.90 1.27 8.02
N LEU A 82 -0.20 0.55 8.12
CA LEU A 82 -0.23 -0.90 7.91
C LEU A 82 0.04 -1.25 6.44
N LEU A 83 -0.61 -0.55 5.50
CA LEU A 83 -0.41 -0.72 4.07
C LEU A 83 1.03 -0.45 3.65
N VAL A 84 1.66 0.61 4.15
CA VAL A 84 3.09 0.89 3.88
C VAL A 84 4.00 -0.26 4.34
N ASN A 85 3.72 -0.89 5.49
CA ASN A 85 4.50 -2.04 5.96
C ASN A 85 4.29 -3.29 5.09
N LEU A 86 3.03 -3.58 4.76
CA LEU A 86 2.67 -4.77 3.99
C LEU A 86 3.10 -4.68 2.52
N THR A 87 3.22 -3.47 1.97
CA THR A 87 3.63 -3.23 0.57
C THR A 87 5.14 -3.03 0.38
N GLN A 88 5.95 -3.10 1.45
CA GLN A 88 7.39 -2.93 1.31
C GLN A 88 8.00 -3.93 0.30
N PRO A 89 8.94 -3.52 -0.56
CA PRO A 89 9.58 -4.44 -1.50
C PRO A 89 10.16 -5.67 -0.80
N ALA A 90 9.90 -6.87 -1.33
CA ALA A 90 10.31 -8.13 -0.71
C ALA A 90 11.81 -8.15 -0.39
N ILE A 91 12.66 -7.60 -1.26
CA ILE A 91 14.12 -7.55 -1.08
C ILE A 91 14.56 -6.82 0.20
N LEU A 92 13.76 -5.89 0.72
CA LEU A 92 14.03 -5.20 1.98
C LEU A 92 13.88 -6.14 3.19
N CYS A 93 12.98 -7.13 3.12
CA CYS A 93 12.89 -8.19 4.12
C CYS A 93 14.17 -9.04 4.18
N PHE A 94 14.95 -9.11 3.09
CA PHE A 94 16.13 -9.97 2.96
C PHE A 94 17.42 -9.17 2.82
N ASN A 95 17.55 -8.06 3.55
CA ASN A 95 18.76 -7.22 3.62
C ASN A 95 19.31 -6.78 2.26
N ASN A 96 18.42 -6.41 1.32
CA ASN A 96 18.77 -6.02 -0.05
C ASN A 96 19.44 -7.14 -0.86
N THR A 97 19.17 -8.41 -0.53
CA THR A 97 19.73 -9.57 -1.26
C THR A 97 18.66 -10.61 -1.57
N VAL A 98 18.69 -11.13 -2.80
CA VAL A 98 17.81 -12.26 -3.17
C VAL A 98 18.37 -13.54 -2.55
N PRO A 99 17.60 -14.25 -1.71
CA PRO A 99 18.07 -15.48 -1.07
C PRO A 99 18.37 -16.59 -2.09
N THR A 100 19.47 -17.32 -1.86
CA THR A 100 19.89 -18.46 -2.69
C THR A 100 19.57 -19.81 -2.05
N GLU A 101 19.47 -19.87 -0.71
CA GLU A 101 19.02 -21.06 0.00
C GLU A 101 17.55 -21.35 -0.33
N LYS A 102 17.25 -22.61 -0.66
CA LYS A 102 15.96 -23.01 -1.24
C LYS A 102 14.76 -22.63 -0.38
N THR A 103 14.83 -22.85 0.92
CA THR A 103 13.72 -22.62 1.86
C THR A 103 13.43 -21.13 1.97
N ILE A 104 14.45 -20.32 2.22
CA ILE A 104 14.34 -18.86 2.33
C ILE A 104 13.93 -18.26 0.96
N ARG A 105 14.44 -18.80 -0.15
CA ARG A 105 14.05 -18.38 -1.50
C ARG A 105 12.57 -18.63 -1.78
N ASN A 106 12.01 -19.73 -1.29
CA ASN A 106 10.56 -19.98 -1.42
C ASN A 106 9.74 -18.94 -0.64
N ILE A 107 10.19 -18.54 0.56
CA ILE A 107 9.54 -17.47 1.34
C ILE A 107 9.62 -16.14 0.59
N TYR A 108 10.78 -15.80 0.01
CA TYR A 108 10.94 -14.62 -0.83
C TYR A 108 9.93 -14.60 -1.99
N ILE A 109 9.83 -15.70 -2.74
CA ILE A 109 8.90 -15.82 -3.88
C ILE A 109 7.44 -15.71 -3.43
N GLU A 110 7.09 -16.30 -2.28
CA GLU A 110 5.74 -16.19 -1.72
C GLU A 110 5.39 -14.74 -1.37
N ILE A 111 6.29 -14.01 -0.73
CA ILE A 111 6.09 -12.58 -0.42
C ILE A 111 5.95 -11.76 -1.70
N GLU A 112 6.78 -12.02 -2.72
CA GLU A 112 6.70 -11.32 -4.00
C GLU A 112 5.35 -11.57 -4.71
N SER A 113 4.86 -12.81 -4.70
CA SER A 113 3.54 -13.18 -5.21
C SER A 113 2.40 -12.48 -4.45
N ILE A 114 2.51 -12.35 -3.13
CA ILE A 114 1.56 -11.60 -2.31
C ILE A 114 1.58 -10.11 -2.71
N LEU A 115 2.75 -9.49 -2.85
CA LEU A 115 2.88 -8.09 -3.28
C LEU A 115 2.27 -7.85 -4.67
N GLN A 116 2.44 -8.80 -5.60
CA GLN A 116 1.79 -8.76 -6.91
C GLN A 116 0.27 -8.77 -6.79
N SER A 117 -0.29 -9.64 -5.92
CA SER A 117 -1.73 -9.65 -5.64
C SER A 117 -2.24 -8.36 -4.99
N TYR A 118 -1.39 -7.67 -4.22
CA TYR A 118 -1.73 -6.34 -3.71
C TYR A 118 -1.75 -5.32 -4.85
N LYS A 119 -0.73 -5.29 -5.71
CA LYS A 119 -0.70 -4.36 -6.86
C LYS A 119 -1.91 -4.53 -7.78
N GLU A 120 -2.33 -5.76 -8.06
CA GLU A 120 -3.56 -6.04 -8.80
C GLU A 120 -4.79 -5.39 -8.13
N ALA A 121 -4.90 -5.46 -6.80
CA ALA A 121 -5.99 -4.84 -6.05
C ALA A 121 -5.91 -3.30 -5.97
N PHE A 122 -4.74 -2.71 -6.27
CA PHE A 122 -4.60 -1.26 -6.41
C PHE A 122 -5.06 -0.74 -7.77
N VAL A 123 -5.45 -1.60 -8.72
CA VAL A 123 -6.18 -1.19 -9.93
C VAL A 123 -7.61 -0.80 -9.55
N ASP A 124 -7.75 0.33 -8.87
CA ASP A 124 -8.99 0.81 -8.27
C ASP A 124 -9.01 2.35 -8.25
N GLU A 125 -9.82 2.95 -9.11
CA GLU A 125 -9.98 4.41 -9.21
C GLU A 125 -10.60 5.02 -7.95
N GLU A 126 -11.50 4.32 -7.25
CA GLU A 126 -12.11 4.83 -6.01
C GLU A 126 -11.07 4.93 -4.89
N LEU A 127 -10.18 3.94 -4.82
CA LEU A 127 -9.05 3.93 -3.88
C LEU A 127 -8.11 5.11 -4.14
N PHE A 128 -7.68 5.29 -5.39
CA PHE A 128 -6.80 6.40 -5.74
C PHE A 128 -7.48 7.76 -5.56
N ASN A 129 -8.79 7.86 -5.78
CA ASN A 129 -9.53 9.08 -5.49
C ASN A 129 -9.52 9.41 -3.99
N ALA A 130 -9.71 8.42 -3.11
CA ALA A 130 -9.62 8.63 -1.66
C ALA A 130 -8.22 9.10 -1.23
N LEU A 131 -7.16 8.49 -1.78
CA LEU A 131 -5.77 8.92 -1.53
C LEU A 131 -5.50 10.34 -2.06
N THR A 132 -5.98 10.66 -3.26
CA THR A 132 -5.78 11.96 -3.91
C THR A 132 -6.49 13.06 -3.14
N GLN A 133 -7.75 12.86 -2.74
CA GLN A 133 -8.48 13.82 -1.92
C GLN A 133 -7.75 14.07 -0.60
N LYS A 134 -7.30 13.01 0.07
CA LYS A 134 -6.59 13.14 1.34
C LYS A 134 -5.28 13.90 1.21
N LEU A 135 -4.46 13.53 0.22
CA LEU A 135 -3.19 14.20 -0.07
C LEU A 135 -3.43 15.67 -0.44
N GLY A 136 -4.42 15.95 -1.29
CA GLY A 136 -4.79 17.31 -1.69
C GLY A 136 -5.22 18.17 -0.50
N ASP A 137 -5.99 17.62 0.43
CA ASP A 137 -6.42 18.35 1.64
C ASP A 137 -5.25 18.68 2.57
N LEU A 138 -4.28 17.76 2.72
CA LEU A 138 -3.04 18.02 3.46
C LEU A 138 -2.18 19.09 2.76
N LEU A 139 -2.09 19.03 1.43
CA LEU A 139 -1.30 19.98 0.63
C LEU A 139 -1.90 21.39 0.58
N LYS A 140 -3.22 21.53 0.76
CA LYS A 140 -3.89 22.84 0.89
C LYS A 140 -3.53 23.56 2.19
N LEU A 141 -3.09 22.84 3.22
CA LEU A 141 -2.57 23.45 4.43
C LEU A 141 -1.26 24.16 4.10
N ASP A 142 -1.11 25.37 4.62
CA ASP A 142 0.15 26.10 4.56
C ASP A 142 1.26 25.28 5.23
N TRP A 143 2.40 25.14 4.55
CA TRP A 143 3.46 24.21 4.91
C TRP A 143 4.05 24.50 6.30
N GLU A 144 4.06 25.78 6.71
CA GLU A 144 4.49 26.23 8.04
C GLU A 144 3.50 25.81 9.15
N HIS A 145 2.22 25.67 8.79
CA HIS A 145 1.13 25.35 9.71
C HIS A 145 0.84 23.85 9.82
N ARG A 146 1.38 23.02 8.90
CA ARG A 146 1.27 21.56 8.97
C ARG A 146 1.95 21.02 10.21
N GLN A 147 1.22 20.22 10.98
CA GLN A 147 1.75 19.50 12.12
C GLN A 147 2.66 18.36 11.64
N GLU A 148 3.45 17.80 12.57
CA GLU A 148 4.31 16.64 12.27
C GLU A 148 3.48 15.46 11.74
N GLU A 149 2.30 15.21 12.31
CA GLU A 149 1.39 14.15 11.88
C GLU A 149 0.92 14.34 10.43
N ASP A 150 0.63 15.58 10.00
CA ASP A 150 0.26 15.89 8.62
C ASP A 150 1.39 15.55 7.65
N ARG A 151 2.63 15.94 7.99
CA ARG A 151 3.83 15.69 7.18
C ARG A 151 4.12 14.19 7.07
N LEU A 152 3.99 13.47 8.19
CA LEU A 152 4.16 12.01 8.22
C LEU A 152 3.09 11.30 7.40
N LEU A 153 1.85 11.79 7.38
CA LEU A 153 0.79 11.20 6.58
C LEU A 153 1.02 11.44 5.08
N ILE A 154 1.44 12.65 4.67
CA ILE A 154 1.86 12.93 3.29
C ILE A 154 2.96 11.94 2.88
N GLU A 155 4.02 11.84 3.68
CA GLU A 155 5.14 10.94 3.39
C GLU A 155 4.69 9.48 3.24
N ARG A 156 3.82 8.99 4.12
CA ARG A 156 3.32 7.61 4.05
C ARG A 156 2.46 7.35 2.81
N ILE A 157 1.64 8.31 2.40
CA ILE A 157 0.86 8.19 1.15
C ILE A 157 1.82 8.07 -0.05
N LEU A 158 2.86 8.91 -0.11
CA LEU A 158 3.86 8.85 -1.18
C LEU A 158 4.63 7.51 -1.16
N ILE A 159 5.04 7.03 0.02
CA ILE A 159 5.70 5.72 0.16
C ILE A 159 4.77 4.58 -0.29
N LEU A 160 3.48 4.63 0.03
CA LEU A 160 2.52 3.63 -0.40
C LEU A 160 2.42 3.57 -1.94
N ILE A 161 2.28 4.73 -2.59
CA ILE A 161 2.24 4.84 -4.05
C ILE A 161 3.54 4.28 -4.65
N ARG A 162 4.69 4.69 -4.11
CA ARG A 162 6.01 4.21 -4.54
C ARG A 162 6.14 2.69 -4.40
N ASN A 163 5.72 2.13 -3.27
CA ASN A 163 5.76 0.69 -3.02
C ASN A 163 4.92 -0.09 -4.03
N VAL A 164 3.70 0.35 -4.31
CA VAL A 164 2.80 -0.28 -5.29
C VAL A 164 3.42 -0.24 -6.70
N LEU A 165 3.96 0.90 -7.11
CA LEU A 165 4.63 1.02 -8.40
C LEU A 165 5.91 0.18 -8.48
N HIS A 166 6.60 -0.04 -7.36
CA HIS A 166 7.84 -0.82 -7.29
C HIS A 166 7.61 -2.33 -7.50
N VAL A 167 6.42 -2.87 -7.19
CA VAL A 167 6.17 -4.32 -7.30
C VAL A 167 6.48 -4.82 -8.72
N PRO A 168 7.31 -5.88 -8.88
CA PRO A 168 7.70 -6.40 -10.19
C PRO A 168 6.51 -7.08 -10.89
N PRO A 169 6.47 -7.10 -12.23
CA PRO A 169 5.43 -7.81 -12.96
C PRO A 169 5.47 -9.32 -12.67
N ASN A 170 4.32 -9.98 -12.80
CA ASN A 170 4.23 -11.44 -12.72
C ASN A 170 4.16 -12.05 -14.12
N GLU A 171 5.30 -12.47 -14.68
CA GLU A 171 5.37 -13.02 -16.05
C GLU A 171 4.47 -14.24 -16.28
N ASP A 172 4.24 -15.06 -15.25
CA ASP A 172 3.40 -16.26 -15.35
C ASP A 172 1.90 -15.94 -15.40
N ARG A 173 1.47 -14.86 -14.72
CA ARG A 173 0.06 -14.41 -14.65
C ARG A 173 -0.29 -13.36 -15.70
N GLU A 174 0.65 -12.49 -16.04
CA GLU A 174 0.52 -11.43 -17.04
C GLU A 174 0.79 -11.98 -18.45
N GLN A 175 0.36 -13.21 -18.75
CA GLN A 175 0.35 -13.73 -20.12
C GLN A 175 -0.61 -12.86 -20.93
N ARG A 176 -0.04 -11.95 -21.72
CA ARG A 176 -0.75 -10.99 -22.57
C ARG A 176 -1.89 -11.68 -23.32
N THR A 177 -3.11 -11.49 -22.82
CA THR A 177 -4.32 -11.66 -23.61
C THR A 177 -4.55 -10.34 -24.36
N ASP A 178 -5.37 -10.33 -25.41
CA ASP A 178 -5.53 -9.25 -26.40
C ASP A 178 -5.86 -7.82 -25.86
N ASP A 179 -5.87 -7.60 -24.54
CA ASP A 179 -6.02 -6.30 -23.89
C ASP A 179 -4.63 -5.74 -23.53
N ASP A 180 -4.21 -4.68 -24.24
CA ASP A 180 -2.82 -4.21 -24.37
C ASP A 180 -2.19 -3.56 -23.10
N ALA A 181 -2.90 -3.47 -21.97
CA ALA A 181 -2.44 -2.73 -20.78
C ALA A 181 -1.99 -3.66 -19.63
N THR A 182 -0.74 -3.51 -19.18
CA THR A 182 -0.23 -4.26 -18.03
C THR A 182 -0.91 -3.84 -16.73
N VAL A 183 -0.79 -4.63 -15.65
CA VAL A 183 -1.26 -4.21 -14.32
C VAL A 183 -0.59 -2.89 -13.91
N HIS A 184 0.65 -2.66 -14.34
CA HIS A 184 1.34 -1.41 -14.09
C HIS A 184 0.71 -0.23 -14.83
N ASP A 185 0.39 -0.39 -16.12
CA ASP A 185 -0.32 0.62 -16.91
C ASP A 185 -1.69 0.94 -16.31
N GLN A 186 -2.42 -0.07 -15.82
CA GLN A 186 -3.72 0.12 -15.18
C GLN A 186 -3.62 0.89 -13.85
N VAL A 187 -2.56 0.68 -13.06
CA VAL A 187 -2.28 1.51 -11.87
C VAL A 187 -1.96 2.95 -12.27
N ILE A 188 -1.14 3.16 -13.31
CA ILE A 188 -0.82 4.50 -13.82
C ILE A 188 -2.09 5.19 -14.33
N TRP A 189 -2.96 4.45 -15.01
CA TRP A 189 -4.25 4.95 -15.47
C TRP A 189 -5.14 5.40 -14.29
N ALA A 190 -5.19 4.63 -13.20
CA ALA A 190 -5.93 5.04 -12.01
C ALA A 190 -5.35 6.31 -11.37
N ILE A 191 -4.01 6.45 -11.30
CA ILE A 191 -3.33 7.68 -10.85
C ILE A 191 -3.74 8.88 -11.72
N HIS A 192 -3.83 8.68 -13.04
CA HIS A 192 -4.22 9.70 -14.01
C HIS A 192 -5.68 10.13 -13.83
N CYS A 193 -6.61 9.16 -13.84
CA CYS A 193 -8.05 9.42 -13.72
C CYS A 193 -8.43 10.21 -12.47
N THR A 194 -7.66 10.08 -11.38
CA THR A 194 -7.96 10.74 -10.11
C THR A 194 -7.27 12.09 -9.94
N GLY A 195 -6.37 12.48 -10.85
CA GLY A 195 -5.58 13.71 -10.75
C GLY A 195 -4.45 13.65 -9.72
N LEU A 196 -4.03 12.45 -9.31
CA LEU A 196 -2.92 12.29 -8.38
C LEU A 196 -1.60 12.77 -9.00
N GLU A 197 -1.43 12.58 -10.31
CA GLU A 197 -0.29 13.09 -11.08
C GLU A 197 -0.11 14.61 -10.96
N ASP A 198 -1.19 15.39 -10.92
CA ASP A 198 -1.13 16.84 -10.76
C ASP A 198 -0.58 17.21 -9.37
N LEU A 199 -0.94 16.45 -8.33
CA LEU A 199 -0.37 16.63 -7.00
C LEU A 199 1.11 16.25 -6.96
N LEU A 200 1.50 15.17 -7.64
CA LEU A 200 2.92 14.78 -7.75
C LEU A 200 3.73 15.86 -8.47
N LEU A 201 3.20 16.44 -9.55
CA LEU A 201 3.82 17.57 -10.27
C LEU A 201 3.90 18.83 -9.41
N TYR A 202 2.87 19.12 -8.63
CA TYR A 202 2.88 20.22 -7.66
C TYR A 202 4.00 20.03 -6.63
N ILE A 203 4.09 18.86 -5.99
CA ILE A 203 5.15 18.55 -5.02
C ILE A 203 6.53 18.64 -5.68
N ALA A 204 6.68 18.16 -6.92
CA ALA A 204 7.94 18.22 -7.67
C ALA A 204 8.43 19.65 -7.93
N SER A 205 7.50 20.58 -8.11
CA SER A 205 7.78 21.96 -8.54
C SER A 205 7.79 22.98 -7.40
N SER A 206 7.30 22.61 -6.21
CA SER A 206 7.20 23.50 -5.05
C SER A 206 8.49 23.53 -4.22
N GLU A 207 8.98 24.72 -3.89
CA GLU A 207 10.11 24.87 -2.96
C GLU A 207 9.75 24.47 -1.53
N ASP A 208 8.48 24.64 -1.16
CA ASP A 208 7.97 24.33 0.18
C ASP A 208 7.88 22.82 0.42
N GLU A 209 7.77 22.03 -0.65
CA GLU A 209 7.60 20.58 -0.61
C GLU A 209 8.91 19.80 -0.86
N ARG A 210 10.06 20.49 -0.87
CA ARG A 210 11.38 19.90 -1.18
C ARG A 210 11.72 18.66 -0.35
N ASN A 211 11.20 18.54 0.86
CA ASN A 211 11.42 17.37 1.72
C ASN A 211 10.88 16.06 1.11
N PHE A 212 9.97 16.14 0.15
CA PHE A 212 9.38 14.99 -0.53
C PHE A 212 10.03 14.68 -1.90
N SER A 213 11.06 15.44 -2.32
CA SER A 213 11.61 15.36 -3.68
C SER A 213 12.13 13.97 -4.05
N MET A 214 12.74 13.24 -3.11
CA MET A 214 13.23 11.88 -3.35
C MET A 214 12.09 10.89 -3.57
N HIS A 215 11.00 11.01 -2.81
CA HIS A 215 9.81 10.18 -3.00
C HIS A 215 9.20 10.42 -4.38
N ILE A 216 9.09 11.69 -4.79
CA ILE A 216 8.59 12.03 -6.14
C ILE A 216 9.50 11.48 -7.23
N LEU A 217 10.82 11.61 -7.09
CA LEU A 217 11.77 11.09 -8.08
C LEU A 217 11.64 9.57 -8.25
N GLU A 218 11.52 8.82 -7.15
CA GLU A 218 11.31 7.37 -7.18
C GLU A 218 9.97 7.01 -7.84
N ILE A 219 8.88 7.69 -7.45
CA ILE A 219 7.54 7.48 -8.03
C ILE A 219 7.58 7.71 -9.55
N VAL A 220 8.09 8.86 -10.00
CA VAL A 220 8.15 9.18 -11.43
C VAL A 220 9.02 8.18 -12.17
N SER A 221 10.20 7.82 -11.63
CA SER A 221 11.07 6.82 -12.26
C SER A 221 10.36 5.47 -12.41
N LEU A 222 9.57 5.07 -11.40
CA LEU A 222 8.80 3.83 -11.44
C LEU A 222 7.61 3.91 -12.40
N MET A 223 6.91 5.04 -12.53
CA MET A 223 5.83 5.22 -13.50
C MET A 223 6.30 5.00 -14.95
N PHE A 224 7.55 5.33 -15.27
CA PHE A 224 8.10 5.17 -16.62
C PHE A 224 8.96 3.92 -16.82
N ARG A 225 9.02 3.00 -15.84
CA ARG A 225 9.98 1.87 -15.86
C ARG A 225 9.74 0.86 -17.00
N GLU A 226 8.51 0.78 -17.51
CA GLU A 226 8.10 -0.15 -18.59
C GLU A 226 8.07 0.54 -19.96
N GLN A 227 8.37 1.84 -20.04
CA GLN A 227 8.43 2.56 -21.31
C GLN A 227 9.72 2.22 -22.05
N VAL A 228 9.56 1.74 -23.29
CA VAL A 228 10.66 1.45 -24.20
C VAL A 228 10.76 2.62 -25.20
N ASN A 229 11.95 3.21 -25.33
CA ASN A 229 12.24 4.20 -26.38
C ASN A 229 12.19 3.58 -27.78
#